data_AF-A0A949D9N2-F1
#
_entry.id   AF-A0A949D9N2-F1
#
_cell.length_a   1.000
_cell.length_b   1.000
_cell.length_c   1.000
_cell.angle_alpha   90.00
_cell.angle_beta   90.00
_cell.angle_gamma   90.00
#
_symmetry.space_group_name_H-M   'P 1'
#
loop_
_entity.id
_entity.type
_entity.pdbx_description
1 polymer ?
#
loop_
_entity_poly.entity_id
_entity_poly.type
_entity_poly.pdbx_seq_one_letter_code
_entity_poly.pdbx_strand_id
1 'polypeptide(L)' 'ISGVKPKGEIKVMAKIRFNQKASRARLSVVGNKAKLIFEKPQKAATPGQFAVFYKGNVCLGGGAINL' A
#
# COMPACT_ATOMS: atom_id res chain seq x y z
N ILE A 1 -7.66 12.94 1.12
CA ILE A 1 -6.68 11.89 1.51
C ILE A 1 -6.10 12.32 2.85
N SER A 2 -6.19 11.48 3.89
CA SER A 2 -5.56 11.78 5.18
C SER A 2 -4.04 11.78 4.97
N GLY A 3 -3.44 12.96 4.79
CA GLY A 3 -2.05 13.15 4.39
C GLY A 3 -1.01 12.78 5.46
N VAL A 4 -1.33 11.85 6.35
CA VAL A 4 -0.48 11.47 7.47
C VAL A 4 0.53 10.44 6.98
N LYS A 5 1.77 10.90 6.74
CA LYS A 5 2.92 10.00 6.53
C LYS A 5 3.21 9.28 7.85
N PRO A 6 3.10 7.94 7.92
CA PRO A 6 3.45 7.21 9.13
C PRO A 6 4.95 7.37 9.42
N LYS A 7 5.29 7.65 10.69
CA LYS A 7 6.66 7.57 11.18
C LYS A 7 6.98 6.10 11.46
N GLY A 8 7.77 5.48 10.58
CA GLY A 8 8.16 4.07 10.70
C GLY A 8 7.25 3.11 9.94
N GLU A 9 7.43 1.80 10.20
CA GLU A 9 6.66 0.74 9.56
C GLU A 9 5.32 0.53 10.29
N ILE A 10 4.22 0.52 9.53
CA ILE A 10 2.87 0.28 10.06
C ILE A 10 2.20 -0.89 9.35
N LYS A 11 1.36 -1.64 10.08
CA LYS A 11 0.50 -2.69 9.52
C LYS A 11 -0.72 -2.05 8.86
N VAL A 12 -0.98 -2.42 7.61
CA VAL A 12 -2.08 -1.92 6.78
C VAL A 12 -2.74 -3.06 6.01
N MET A 13 -3.94 -2.79 5.50
CA MET A 13 -4.54 -3.57 4.42
C MET A 13 -4.23 -2.84 3.12
N ALA A 14 -3.70 -3.52 2.11
CA ALA A 14 -3.36 -2.89 0.85
C ALA A 14 -3.91 -3.67 -0.35
N LYS A 15 -4.22 -2.94 -1.42
CA LYS A 15 -4.82 -3.44 -2.64
C LYS A 15 -4.04 -2.87 -3.81
N ILE A 16 -3.48 -3.74 -4.65
CA ILE A 16 -2.69 -3.36 -5.83
C ILE A 16 -3.48 -3.46 -7.14
N ARG A 17 -4.71 -3.98 -7.09
CA ARG A 17 -5.60 -4.12 -8.26
C ARG A 17 -7.04 -3.87 -7.88
N PHE A 18 -7.78 -3.13 -8.69
CA PHE A 18 -9.18 -2.76 -8.43
C PHE A 18 -10.11 -3.97 -8.18
N ASN A 19 -9.89 -5.10 -8.84
CA ASN A 19 -10.73 -6.30 -8.66
C ASN A 19 -10.23 -7.27 -7.58
N GLN A 20 -9.12 -6.98 -6.89
CA GLN A 20 -8.62 -7.83 -5.80
C GLN A 20 -9.11 -7.34 -4.44
N LYS A 21 -9.27 -8.26 -3.49
CA LYS A 21 -9.47 -7.91 -2.08
C LYS A 21 -8.19 -7.30 -1.52
N ALA A 22 -8.33 -6.40 -0.55
CA ALA A 22 -7.16 -5.92 0.17
C ALA A 22 -6.51 -7.06 0.96
N SER A 23 -5.19 -7.07 1.01
CA SER A 23 -4.36 -8.07 1.70
C SER A 23 -3.50 -7.40 2.76
N ARG A 24 -3.13 -8.13 3.82
CA ARG A 24 -2.26 -7.62 4.88
C ARG A 24 -0.88 -7.29 4.34
N ALA A 25 -0.39 -6.11 4.70
CA ALA A 25 0.92 -5.61 4.32
C ALA A 25 1.52 -4.72 5.41
N ARG A 26 2.82 -4.51 5.32
CA ARG A 26 3.56 -3.51 6.08
C ARG A 26 3.95 -2.37 5.16
N LEU A 27 3.65 -1.15 5.58
CA LEU A 27 3.90 0.09 4.87
C LEU A 27 4.94 0.90 5.63
N SER A 28 6.01 1.30 4.96
CA SER A 28 6.97 2.29 5.45
C SER A 28 7.18 3.39 4.42
N VAL A 29 7.39 4.61 4.90
CA VAL A 29 7.65 5.77 4.04
C VAL A 29 9.11 6.19 4.18
N VAL A 30 9.82 6.27 3.06
CA VAL A 30 11.22 6.68 2.98
C VAL A 30 11.31 7.85 2.02
N GLY A 31 11.42 9.06 2.58
CA GLY A 31 11.39 10.32 1.81
C GLY A 31 10.09 10.52 1.05
N ASN A 32 10.16 10.43 -0.29
CA ASN A 32 9.03 10.57 -1.21
C ASN A 32 8.53 9.24 -1.77
N LYS A 33 9.10 8.11 -1.34
CA LYS A 33 8.69 6.77 -1.75
C LYS A 33 8.04 6.03 -0.59
N ALA A 34 7.12 5.14 -0.92
CA ALA A 34 6.54 4.20 0.02
C ALA A 34 7.02 2.79 -0.33
N LYS A 35 7.45 2.03 0.67
CA LYS A 35 7.74 0.60 0.55
C LYS A 35 6.57 -0.17 1.15
N LEU A 36 6.02 -1.08 0.36
CA LEU A 36 4.88 -1.91 0.75
C LEU A 36 5.28 -3.39 0.65
N ILE A 37 5.25 -4.10 1.76
CA ILE A 37 5.63 -5.52 1.84
C ILE A 37 4.40 -6.32 2.24
N PHE A 38 3.89 -7.16 1.34
CA PHE A 38 2.78 -8.05 1.63
C PHE A 38 3.22 -9.24 2.48
N GLU A 39 2.38 -9.66 3.43
CA GLU A 39 2.65 -10.85 4.25
C GLU A 39 2.60 -12.15 3.42
N LYS A 40 1.84 -12.14 2.33
CA LYS A 40 1.74 -13.24 1.37
C LYS A 40 2.05 -12.73 -0.03
N PRO A 41 2.73 -13.52 -0.88
CA PRO A 41 2.97 -13.15 -2.27
C PRO A 41 1.69 -12.71 -2.98
N GLN A 42 1.76 -11.58 -3.69
CA GLN A 42 0.65 -11.09 -4.51
C GLN A 42 0.98 -11.30 -5.98
N LYS A 43 0.02 -11.83 -6.75
CA LYS A 43 0.14 -11.92 -8.21
C LYS A 43 -0.16 -10.56 -8.85
N ALA A 44 0.44 -10.32 -10.01
CA ALA A 44 0.13 -9.18 -10.89
C ALA A 44 0.45 -7.78 -10.34
N ALA A 45 1.51 -7.64 -9.52
CA ALA A 45 2.12 -6.34 -9.32
C ALA A 45 2.74 -5.90 -10.65
N THR A 46 2.16 -4.87 -11.28
CA THR A 46 2.62 -4.38 -12.60
C THR A 46 2.95 -2.90 -12.52
N PRO A 47 4.08 -2.45 -13.11
CA PRO A 47 4.39 -1.03 -13.18
C PRO A 47 3.25 -0.25 -13.83
N GLY A 48 2.93 0.92 -13.27
CA GLY A 48 1.83 1.76 -13.75
C GLY A 48 0.45 1.46 -13.16
N GLN A 49 0.29 0.37 -12.38
CA GLN A 49 -0.88 0.21 -11.50
C GLN A 49 -0.74 1.06 -10.24
N PHE A 50 -1.83 1.24 -9.51
CA PHE A 50 -1.85 1.96 -8.24
C PHE A 50 -2.04 0.98 -7.08
N ALA A 51 -1.22 1.15 -6.04
CA ALA A 51 -1.44 0.55 -4.73
C ALA A 51 -2.25 1.52 -3.87
N VAL A 52 -3.28 1.01 -3.20
CA VAL A 52 -4.08 1.76 -2.21
C VAL A 52 -3.99 1.03 -0.88
N PHE A 53 -3.79 1.76 0.20
CA PHE A 53 -3.62 1.20 1.54
C PHE A 53 -4.57 1.82 2.57
N TYR A 54 -5.02 0.98 3.49
CA TYR A 54 -6.12 1.21 4.41
C TYR A 54 -5.73 0.80 5.83
N LYS A 55 -6.29 1.49 6.82
CA LYS A 55 -6.23 1.10 8.23
C LYS A 55 -7.65 1.08 8.79
N GLY A 56 -8.18 -0.12 9.02
CA GLY A 56 -9.61 -0.31 9.25
C GLY A 56 -10.39 0.19 8.03
N ASN A 57 -11.33 1.10 8.26
CA ASN A 57 -12.18 1.70 7.21
C ASN A 57 -11.60 3.00 6.63
N VAL A 58 -10.41 3.43 7.06
CA VAL A 58 -9.79 4.68 6.62
C VAL A 58 -8.83 4.43 5.47
N CYS A 59 -9.05 5.13 4.35
CA CYS A 59 -8.07 5.21 3.26
C CYS A 59 -6.91 6.13 3.69
N LEU A 60 -5.73 5.53 3.87
CA LEU A 60 -4.52 6.26 4.24
C LEU A 60 -3.86 6.92 3.01
N GLY A 61 -4.06 6.34 1.83
CA GLY A 61 -3.55 6.89 0.58
C GLY A 61 -3.28 5.82 -0.47
N GLY A 62 -2.56 6.23 -1.52
CA GLY A 62 -2.12 5.35 -2.58
C GLY A 62 -0.97 5.95 -3.38
N GLY A 63 -0.39 5.13 -4.25
CA GLY A 63 0.71 5.55 -5.12
C GLY A 63 0.87 4.61 -6.30
N ALA A 64 1.52 5.11 -7.35
CA ALA A 64 1.89 4.29 -8.50
C ALA A 64 2.91 3.22 -8.08
N ILE A 65 2.72 2.01 -8.60
CA ILE A 65 3.61 0.89 -8.37
C ILE A 65 4.77 1.03 -9.35
N ASN A 66 5.98 1.10 -8.78
CA ASN A 66 7.24 0.96 -9.48
C ASN A 66 7.92 -0.27 -8.84
N LEU A 67 8.21 -1.29 -9.65
CA LEU A 67 8.90 -2.51 -9.22
C LEU A 67 10.39 -2.27 -8.98
#